data_AF-A0A5N8YV11-F1
#
_entry.id   AF-A0A5N8YV11-F1
#
_cell.length_a   1.000
_cell.length_b   1.000
_cell.length_c   1.000
_cell.angle_alpha   90.00
_cell.angle_beta   90.00
_cell.angle_gamma   90.00
#
_symmetry.space_group_name_H-M   'P 1'
#
loop_
_entity.id
_entity.type
_entity.pdbx_description
1 polymer ?
#
loop_
_entity_poly.entity_id
_entity_poly.type
_entity_poly.pdbx_seq_one_letter_code
_entity_poly.pdbx_strand_id
1 'polypeptide(L)' 'MAGDREMKGELSQDEALKRAKQFSEKYVERSPYAFFPEAEVVELVQQGLGENEVKHGYRYCP' A
#
# COMPACT_ATOMS: atom_id res chain seq x y z
N MET A 1 13.02 18.06 7.58
CA MET A 1 11.74 17.45 7.18
C MET A 1 11.77 15.98 7.57
N ALA A 2 11.54 15.68 8.84
CA ALA A 2 11.37 14.31 9.32
C ALA A 2 9.86 14.11 9.42
N GLY A 3 9.29 13.37 8.47
CA GLY A 3 7.85 13.10 8.43
C GLY A 3 7.41 12.38 9.69
N ASP A 4 6.33 12.88 10.27
CA ASP A 4 5.62 12.38 11.43
C ASP A 4 5.53 10.85 11.45
N ARG A 5 6.27 10.25 12.38
CA ARG A 5 6.16 8.83 12.71
C ARG A 5 5.08 8.69 13.78
N GLU A 6 3.84 8.99 13.44
CA GLU A 6 2.69 8.65 14.28
C GLU A 6 2.51 7.14 14.25
N MET A 7 2.88 6.48 15.34
CA MET A 7 2.43 5.13 15.66
C MET A 7 1.36 5.26 16.74
N LYS A 8 0.22 4.58 16.54
CA LYS A 8 -0.91 4.32 17.46
C LYS A 8 -2.21 5.11 17.22
N GLY A 9 -2.82 4.85 16.07
CA GLY A 9 -4.25 4.57 15.98
C GLY A 9 -4.38 3.23 15.25
N GLU A 10 -5.41 2.44 15.50
CA GLU A 10 -5.74 1.30 14.62
C GLU A 10 -5.75 1.83 13.19
N LEU A 11 -4.76 1.46 12.37
CA LEU A 11 -4.69 1.88 10.98
C LEU A 11 -5.99 1.40 10.34
N SER A 12 -6.88 2.34 10.01
CA SER A 12 -8.13 1.98 9.37
C SER A 12 -7.81 1.32 8.03
N GLN A 13 -8.58 0.31 7.64
CA GLN A 13 -8.36 -0.40 6.38
C GLN A 13 -8.29 0.58 5.19
N ASP A 14 -9.07 1.66 5.22
CA ASP A 14 -9.07 2.71 4.20
C ASP A 14 -7.74 3.49 4.15
N GLU A 15 -7.14 3.77 5.31
CA GLU A 15 -5.83 4.45 5.38
C GLU A 15 -4.69 3.54 4.93
N ALA A 16 -4.73 2.27 5.33
CA ALA A 16 -3.76 1.27 4.89
C ALA A 16 -3.83 1.05 3.37
N LEU A 17 -5.04 0.99 2.81
CA LEU A 17 -5.25 0.92 1.36
C LEU A 17 -4.71 2.15 0.63
N LYS A 18 -5.00 3.36 1.12
CA LYS A 18 -4.43 4.60 0.55
C LYS A 18 -2.90 4.58 0.56
N ARG A 19 -2.29 4.12 1.65
CA ARG A 19 -0.83 3.98 1.75
C ARG A 19 -0.30 2.93 0.76
N ALA A 20 -0.97 1.79 0.62
CA ALA A 20 -0.60 0.76 -0.34
C ALA A 20 -0.68 1.29 -1.80
N LYS A 21 -1.75 2.02 -2.15
CA LYS A 21 -1.91 2.67 -3.46
C LYS A 21 -0.76 3.65 -3.74
N GLN A 22 -0.52 4.58 -2.83
CA GLN A 22 0.57 5.56 -2.97
C GLN A 22 1.95 4.91 -3.06
N PHE A 23 2.16 3.80 -2.34
CA PHE A 23 3.41 3.05 -2.40
C PHE A 23 3.61 2.46 -3.80
N SER A 24 2.59 1.80 -4.35
CA SER A 24 2.67 1.22 -5.69
C SER A 24 2.84 2.29 -6.78
N GLU A 25 2.12 3.41 -6.69
CA GLU A 25 2.22 4.52 -7.65
C GLU A 25 3.63 5.13 -7.66
N LYS A 26 4.18 5.43 -6.47
CA LYS A 26 5.55 5.93 -6.33
C LYS A 26 6.59 4.91 -6.79
N TYR A 27 6.32 3.61 -6.60
CA TYR A 27 7.21 2.55 -7.04
C TYR A 27 7.28 2.50 -8.57
N VAL A 28 6.14 2.56 -9.25
CA VAL A 28 6.06 2.62 -10.72
C VAL A 28 6.68 3.90 -11.27
N GLU A 29 6.44 5.06 -10.65
CA GLU A 29 7.05 6.33 -11.08
C GLU A 29 8.59 6.29 -11.04
N ARG A 30 9.16 5.57 -10.07
CA ARG A 30 10.62 5.49 -9.83
C ARG A 30 11.29 4.29 -10.47
N SER A 31 10.55 3.45 -11.19
CA SER A 31 11.02 2.15 -11.64
C SER A 31 10.72 1.94 -13.12
N PRO A 32 11.47 1.10 -13.85
CA PRO A 32 11.10 0.70 -15.20
C PRO A 32 9.85 -0.18 -15.27
N TYR A 33 9.27 -0.59 -14.13
CA TYR A 33 8.09 -1.44 -14.07
C TYR A 33 6.79 -0.64 -14.21
N ALA A 34 5.84 -1.20 -14.94
CA ALA A 34 4.49 -0.66 -15.08
C ALA A 34 3.47 -1.50 -14.31
N PHE A 35 2.30 -0.92 -14.06
CA PHE A 35 1.16 -1.68 -13.55
C PHE A 35 0.70 -2.74 -14.55
N PHE A 36 0.15 -3.82 -14.01
CA PHE A 36 -0.53 -4.82 -14.82
C PHE A 36 -1.76 -4.18 -15.48
N PRO A 37 -2.07 -4.50 -16.76
CA PRO A 37 -3.13 -3.83 -17.53
C PRO A 37 -4.53 -3.99 -16.92
N GLU A 38 -4.76 -5.03 -16.12
CA GLU A 38 -6.03 -5.23 -15.41
C GLU A 38 -6.01 -4.49 -14.07
N ALA A 39 -6.72 -3.35 -14.01
CA ALA A 39 -6.80 -2.52 -12.81
C ALA A 39 -7.42 -3.26 -11.61
N GLU A 40 -8.36 -4.18 -11.84
CA GLU A 40 -8.98 -5.00 -10.78
C GLU A 40 -7.94 -5.88 -10.07
N VAL A 41 -7.02 -6.48 -10.81
CA VAL A 41 -5.93 -7.30 -10.25
C VAL A 41 -4.99 -6.44 -9.41
N VAL A 42 -4.65 -5.25 -9.91
CA VAL A 42 -3.80 -4.29 -9.19
C VAL A 42 -4.47 -3.83 -7.89
N GLU A 43 -5.77 -3.55 -7.93
CA GLU A 43 -6.53 -3.13 -6.75
C GLU A 43 -6.63 -4.24 -5.70
N LEU A 44 -6.86 -5.49 -6.12
CA LEU A 44 -6.86 -6.65 -5.20
C LEU A 44 -5.52 -6.82 -4.49
N VAL A 45 -4.40 -6.66 -5.22
CA VAL A 45 -3.07 -6.72 -4.61
C VAL A 45 -2.86 -5.55 -3.63
N GLN A 46 -3.27 -4.33 -3.99
CA GLN A 46 -3.18 -3.17 -3.10
C GLN A 46 -4.03 -3.32 -1.84
N GLN A 47 -5.22 -3.91 -1.96
CA GLN A 47 -6.06 -4.28 -0.82
C GLN A 47 -5.37 -5.29 0.08
N GLY A 48 -4.82 -6.37 -0.48
CA GLY A 48 -4.06 -7.37 0.29
C GLY A 48 -2.83 -6.77 1.00
N LEU A 49 -2.09 -5.88 0.34
CA LEU A 49 -0.96 -5.17 0.95
C LEU A 49 -1.40 -4.29 2.14
N GLY A 50 -2.53 -3.58 1.99
CA GLY A 50 -3.11 -2.76 3.05
C GLY A 50 -3.62 -3.61 4.22
N GLU A 51 -4.31 -4.71 3.94
CA GLU A 51 -4.77 -5.65 4.98
C GLU A 51 -3.61 -6.25 5.76
N ASN A 52 -2.51 -6.61 5.08
CA ASN A 52 -1.32 -7.14 5.73
C ASN A 52 -0.63 -6.07 6.58
N GLU A 53 -0.62 -4.80 6.14
CA GLU A 53 -0.14 -3.69 6.95
C GLU A 53 -0.95 -3.54 8.25
N VAL A 54 -2.26 -3.71 8.20
CA VAL A 54 -3.13 -3.68 9.39
C VAL A 54 -2.93 -4.90 10.28
N LYS A 55 -2.95 -6.11 9.70
CA LYS A 55 -2.90 -7.39 10.44
C LYS A 55 -1.53 -7.68 11.03
N HIS A 56 -0.45 -7.36 10.32
CA HIS A 56 0.92 -7.75 10.65
C HIS A 56 1.87 -6.58 10.90
N GLY A 57 1.41 -5.33 10.67
CA GLY A 57 2.26 -4.14 10.76
C GLY A 57 3.19 -3.96 9.54
N TYR A 58 3.08 -4.81 8.52
CA TYR A 58 3.92 -4.75 7.31
C TYR A 58 3.19 -5.23 6.05
N ARG A 59 3.53 -4.65 4.91
CA ARG A 59 2.93 -4.94 3.59
C ARG A 59 3.52 -6.22 2.99
N TYR A 60 3.28 -7.35 3.62
CA TYR A 60 3.66 -8.64 3.06
C TYR A 60 2.95 -8.89 1.73
N CYS A 61 3.61 -9.61 0.82
CA CYS A 61 2.98 -10.05 -0.42
C CYS A 61 1.70 -10.84 -0.06
N PRO A 62 0.53 -10.40 -0.53
CA PRO A 62 -0.71 -11.14 -0.35
C PRO A 62 -0.75 -12.39 -1.23
#